data_AF-A0A955WZE5-F1
#
_entry.id   AF-A0A955WZE5-F1
#
_cell.length_a   1.000
_cell.length_b   1.000
_cell.length_c   1.000
_cell.angle_alpha   90.00
_cell.angle_beta   90.00
_cell.angle_gamma   90.00
#
_symmetry.space_group_name_H-M   'P 1'
#
loop_
_entity.id
_entity.type
_entity.pdbx_description
1 polymer ?
#
loop_
_entity_poly.entity_id
_entity_poly.type
_entity_poly.pdbx_seq_one_letter_code
_entity_poly.pdbx_strand_id
1 'polypeptide(L)'
;FLRIKAEVELFHRDMFRIGQQLLRFEEMSQVRPAVPGAGDGTTVLGSPVRGAWGRLALVVGMQSHGSVWVLRRPEEQLGRERGEILFPEDGFVSGGHCKLLTRDGRFFLRDIGSTNGSYLRIKGEGILAQGDLLLLGQQLFKVDLLS
;
A
#
# COMPACT_ATOMS: atom_id res chain seq x y z
N PHE A 1 -6.66 -9.69 -5.32
CA PHE A 1 -5.27 -9.17 -5.23
C PHE A 1 -4.34 -10.29 -5.62
N LEU A 2 -3.31 -10.00 -6.39
CA LEU A 2 -2.32 -10.99 -6.83
C LEU A 2 -1.08 -10.90 -5.93
N ARG A 3 -0.53 -12.03 -5.49
CA ARG A 3 0.72 -12.04 -4.73
C ARG A 3 1.85 -11.49 -5.60
N ILE A 4 2.62 -10.56 -5.07
CA ILE A 4 3.80 -10.06 -5.78
C ILE A 4 4.91 -11.11 -5.68
N LYS A 5 5.58 -11.39 -6.80
CA LYS A 5 6.69 -12.36 -6.88
C LYS A 5 8.08 -11.71 -6.89
N ALA A 6 8.11 -10.40 -7.14
CA ALA A 6 9.28 -9.55 -7.16
C ALA A 6 8.89 -8.13 -6.74
N GLU A 7 9.86 -7.22 -6.71
CA GLU A 7 9.60 -5.80 -6.60
C GLU A 7 8.66 -5.35 -7.74
N VAL A 8 7.61 -4.61 -7.39
CA VAL A 8 6.64 -4.07 -8.34
C VAL A 8 6.58 -2.56 -8.23
N GLU A 9 6.43 -1.89 -9.37
CA GLU A 9 6.18 -0.45 -9.38
C GLU A 9 4.77 -0.14 -8.87
N LEU A 10 4.66 0.91 -8.06
CA LEU A 10 3.41 1.45 -7.57
C LEU A 10 3.08 2.77 -8.28
N PHE A 11 1.81 2.90 -8.65
CA PHE A 11 1.25 4.13 -9.20
C PHE A 11 0.29 4.79 -8.21
N HIS A 12 -0.01 6.07 -8.42
CA HIS A 12 -0.99 6.80 -7.60
C HIS A 12 -2.31 6.02 -7.48
N ARG A 13 -2.81 5.88 -6.24
CA ARG A 13 -4.00 5.12 -5.82
C ARG A 13 -3.89 3.60 -5.91
N ASP A 14 -2.69 3.06 -6.12
CA ASP A 14 -2.50 1.62 -6.01
C ASP A 14 -2.86 1.12 -4.62
N MET A 15 -3.48 -0.05 -4.59
CA MET A 15 -3.87 -0.69 -3.35
C MET A 15 -3.13 -2.01 -3.21
N PHE A 16 -2.58 -2.27 -2.05
CA PHE A 16 -1.94 -3.53 -1.73
C PHE A 16 -2.37 -4.02 -0.35
N ARG A 17 -2.14 -5.31 -0.08
CA ARG A 17 -2.39 -5.94 1.21
C ARG A 17 -1.14 -6.58 1.76
N ILE A 18 -1.02 -6.47 3.09
CA ILE A 18 -0.11 -7.26 3.92
C ILE A 18 -0.92 -7.76 5.12
N GLY A 19 -0.92 -9.06 5.38
CA GLY A 19 -1.83 -9.66 6.35
C GLY A 19 -3.29 -9.26 6.08
N GLN A 20 -3.97 -8.73 7.09
CA GLN A 20 -5.34 -8.22 6.99
C GLN A 20 -5.40 -6.74 6.59
N GLN A 21 -4.28 -6.02 6.59
CA GLN A 21 -4.24 -4.59 6.26
C GLN A 21 -4.48 -4.35 4.77
N LEU A 22 -5.34 -3.38 4.46
CA LEU A 22 -5.54 -2.86 3.12
C LEU A 22 -4.99 -1.44 3.04
N LEU A 23 -3.95 -1.26 2.24
CA LEU A 23 -3.20 0.00 2.16
C LEU A 23 -3.38 0.61 0.79
N ARG A 24 -3.55 1.94 0.74
CA ARG A 24 -3.56 2.72 -0.50
C ARG A 24 -2.35 3.64 -0.54
N PHE A 25 -1.57 3.53 -1.62
CA PHE A 25 -0.49 4.44 -1.92
C PHE A 25 -1.00 5.64 -2.71
N GLU A 26 -0.55 6.83 -2.36
CA GLU A 26 -0.82 8.07 -3.06
C GLU A 26 0.49 8.83 -3.29
N GLU A 27 0.85 9.05 -4.55
CA GLU A 27 1.96 9.93 -4.89
C GLU A 27 1.69 11.35 -4.39
N MET A 28 2.63 11.93 -3.65
CA MET A 28 2.43 13.21 -2.98
C MET A 28 2.20 14.37 -3.97
N SER A 29 2.84 14.33 -5.15
CA SER A 29 2.68 15.36 -6.20
C SER A 29 1.24 15.43 -6.74
N GLN A 30 0.51 14.31 -6.70
CA GLN A 30 -0.86 14.16 -7.19
C GLN A 30 -1.91 14.33 -6.09
N VAL A 31 -1.49 14.42 -4.83
CA VAL A 31 -2.36 14.79 -3.72
C VAL A 31 -2.60 16.29 -3.82
N ARG A 32 -3.74 16.68 -4.40
CA ARG A 32 -4.15 18.09 -4.46
C ARG A 32 -4.19 18.66 -3.04
N PRO A 33 -3.51 19.78 -2.75
CA PRO A 33 -3.84 20.56 -1.57
C PRO A 33 -5.31 20.94 -1.65
N ALA A 34 -6.07 20.76 -0.57
CA ALA A 34 -7.41 21.35 -0.51
C ALA A 34 -7.25 22.87 -0.69
N VAL A 35 -7.69 23.39 -1.84
CA VAL A 35 -7.71 24.84 -2.07
C VAL A 35 -8.87 25.40 -1.24
N PRO A 36 -8.64 26.32 -0.29
CA PRO A 36 -9.72 26.94 0.47
C PRO A 36 -10.54 27.85 -0.46
N GLY A 37 -11.88 27.75 -0.41
CA GLY A 37 -12.72 28.76 -1.05
C GLY A 37 -14.18 28.37 -1.27
N ALA A 38 -14.99 28.45 -0.21
CA ALA A 38 -16.39 28.93 -0.16
C ALA A 38 -17.16 28.19 0.96
N GLY A 39 -17.72 28.93 1.92
CA GLY A 39 -18.76 28.42 2.83
C GLY A 39 -18.38 28.43 4.30
N ASP A 40 -17.95 27.30 4.86
CA ASP A 40 -18.12 27.06 6.29
C ASP A 40 -16.82 26.68 7.02
N GLY A 41 -16.18 27.68 7.60
CA GLY A 41 -15.69 27.68 9.00
C GLY A 41 -14.61 26.70 9.49
N THR A 42 -14.29 25.60 8.81
CA THR A 42 -13.24 24.67 9.29
C THR A 42 -12.33 24.23 8.14
N THR A 43 -11.21 24.94 7.99
CA THR A 43 -10.13 24.53 7.08
C THR A 43 -9.18 23.60 7.84
N VAL A 44 -9.08 22.34 7.42
CA VAL A 44 -8.00 21.46 7.87
C VAL A 44 -6.70 21.97 7.24
N LEU A 45 -5.91 22.66 8.06
CA LEU A 45 -4.66 23.32 7.71
C LEU A 45 -3.55 22.27 7.47
N GLY A 46 -3.44 21.76 6.25
CA GLY A 46 -2.30 20.94 5.84
C GLY A 46 -1.23 21.80 5.18
N SER A 47 -0.23 22.26 5.93
CA SER A 47 0.98 22.89 5.35
C SER A 47 1.59 21.97 4.28
N PRO A 48 2.11 22.50 3.15
CA PRO A 48 2.72 21.67 2.11
C PRO A 48 3.82 20.81 2.74
N VAL A 49 3.64 19.50 2.61
CA VAL A 49 4.44 18.47 3.28
C VAL A 49 5.79 18.37 2.54
N ARG A 50 6.67 19.36 2.73
CA ARG A 50 7.98 19.43 2.07
C ARG A 50 8.77 18.13 2.28
N GLY A 51 9.35 17.59 1.22
CA GLY A 51 10.20 16.40 1.26
C GLY A 51 9.47 15.06 1.40
N ALA A 52 8.12 15.05 1.33
CA ALA A 52 7.38 13.80 1.19
C ALA A 52 7.24 13.42 -0.28
N TRP A 53 7.46 12.14 -0.58
CA TRP A 53 7.28 11.60 -1.93
C TRP A 53 5.97 10.81 -2.06
N GLY A 54 5.40 10.36 -0.93
CA GLY A 54 4.14 9.63 -0.94
C GLY A 54 3.35 9.75 0.37
N ARG A 55 2.10 9.31 0.30
CA ARG A 55 1.19 9.11 1.42
C ARG A 55 0.68 7.68 1.37
N LEU A 56 0.70 7.00 2.51
CA LEU A 56 0.13 5.67 2.68
C LEU A 56 -1.09 5.78 3.58
N ALA A 57 -2.23 5.29 3.13
CA ALA A 57 -3.47 5.32 3.89
C ALA A 57 -3.96 3.90 4.19
N LEU A 58 -4.25 3.63 5.47
CA LEU A 58 -4.99 2.43 5.85
C LEU A 58 -6.46 2.59 5.47
N VAL A 59 -7.04 1.56 4.86
CA VAL A 59 -8.44 1.51 4.44
C VAL A 59 -9.19 0.59 5.38
N VAL A 60 -10.08 1.17 6.21
CA VAL A 60 -10.82 0.45 7.26
C VAL A 60 -12.30 0.23 6.89
N GLY A 61 -12.72 0.70 5.72
CA GLY A 61 -14.09 0.56 5.20
C GLY A 61 -14.27 1.25 3.85
N MET A 62 -15.49 1.22 3.31
CA MET A 62 -15.77 1.71 1.95
C MET A 62 -15.48 3.22 1.76
N GLN A 63 -15.53 4.02 2.84
CA GLN A 63 -15.31 5.47 2.82
C GLN A 63 -14.48 5.99 4.03
N SER A 64 -13.92 5.10 4.86
CA SER A 64 -13.18 5.49 6.07
C SER A 64 -11.70 5.16 5.95
N HIS A 65 -10.88 6.18 6.18
CA HIS A 65 -9.44 6.07 6.34
C HIS A 65 -9.11 5.93 7.81
N GLY A 66 -8.28 4.92 8.12
CA GLY A 66 -7.70 4.78 9.44
C GLY A 66 -6.46 5.65 9.52
N SER A 67 -5.39 5.08 10.05
CA SER A 67 -4.09 5.72 10.09
C SER A 67 -3.58 6.10 8.68
N VAL A 68 -2.84 7.21 8.65
CA VAL A 68 -2.23 7.77 7.45
C VAL A 68 -0.78 8.08 7.78
N TRP A 69 0.12 7.64 6.90
CA TRP A 69 1.56 7.87 7.04
C TRP A 69 2.07 8.69 5.87
N VAL A 70 2.90 9.68 6.18
CA VAL A 70 3.63 10.47 5.18
C VAL A 70 4.97 9.79 4.95
N LEU A 71 5.27 9.45 3.70
CA LEU A 71 6.49 8.76 3.30
C LEU A 71 7.54 9.80 2.87
N ARG A 72 8.68 9.80 3.57
CA ARG A 72 9.73 10.82 3.41
C ARG A 72 11.09 10.21 3.15
N ARG A 73 11.37 9.04 3.72
CA ARG A 73 12.66 8.36 3.54
C ARG A 73 12.71 7.65 2.19
N PRO A 74 13.88 7.50 1.55
CA PRO A 74 14.01 6.74 0.31
C PRO A 74 13.47 5.30 0.39
N GLU A 75 13.49 4.73 1.60
CA GLU A 75 12.93 3.43 1.93
C GLU A 75 12.18 3.55 3.27
N GLU A 76 10.94 3.05 3.32
CA GLU A 76 10.14 2.95 4.54
C GLU A 76 9.67 1.50 4.69
N GLN A 77 9.97 0.87 5.83
CA GLN A 77 9.64 -0.52 6.10
C GLN A 77 8.31 -0.65 6.82
N LEU A 78 7.51 -1.61 6.37
CA LEU A 78 6.27 -2.02 7.00
C LEU A 78 6.46 -3.38 7.66
N GLY A 79 5.93 -3.55 8.87
CA GLY A 79 6.03 -4.80 9.60
C GLY A 79 5.14 -4.85 10.83
N ARG A 80 5.12 -6.00 11.49
CA ARG A 80 4.44 -6.17 12.78
C ARG A 80 5.29 -5.65 13.94
N GLU A 81 6.61 -5.80 13.84
CA GLU A 81 7.55 -5.54 14.94
C GLU A 81 8.70 -4.58 14.55
N ARG A 82 9.07 -4.52 13.26
CA ARG A 82 10.23 -3.77 12.75
C ARG A 82 9.86 -2.92 11.55
N GLY A 83 10.29 -1.66 11.58
CA GLY A 83 10.12 -0.68 10.52
C GLY A 83 9.50 0.61 11.03
N GLU A 84 9.31 1.56 10.13
CA GLU A 84 8.74 2.88 10.41
C GLU A 84 7.21 2.84 10.50
N ILE A 85 6.57 1.86 9.86
CA ILE A 85 5.12 1.68 9.85
C ILE A 85 4.77 0.31 10.44
N LEU A 86 4.11 0.32 11.60
CA LEU A 86 3.88 -0.89 12.39
C LEU A 86 2.39 -1.27 12.46
N PHE A 87 2.13 -2.58 12.39
CA PHE A 87 0.82 -3.21 12.55
C PHE A 87 0.89 -4.31 13.62
N PRO A 88 1.06 -3.95 14.91
CA PRO A 88 1.38 -4.91 15.97
C PRO A 88 0.27 -5.95 16.23
N GLU A 89 -0.99 -5.56 16.05
CA GLU A 89 -2.17 -6.38 16.32
C GLU A 89 -2.50 -7.38 15.19
N ASP A 90 -1.86 -7.26 14.03
CA ASP A 90 -2.14 -8.13 12.88
C ASP A 90 -1.15 -9.29 12.80
N GLY A 91 -1.51 -10.41 13.42
CA GLY A 91 -0.69 -11.64 13.43
C GLY A 91 -0.34 -12.20 12.05
N PHE A 92 -1.03 -11.77 10.98
CA PHE A 92 -0.70 -12.18 9.61
C PHE A 92 0.40 -11.32 8.98
N VAL A 93 0.82 -10.24 9.62
CA VAL A 93 1.96 -9.41 9.21
C VAL A 93 3.24 -9.98 9.85
N SER A 94 4.24 -10.31 9.04
CA SER A 94 5.58 -10.68 9.52
C SER A 94 6.28 -9.54 10.28
N GLY A 95 7.22 -9.88 11.17
CA GLY A 95 7.95 -8.91 12.00
C GLY A 95 8.54 -7.75 11.20
N GLY A 96 9.23 -8.05 10.09
CA GLY A 96 9.40 -7.13 8.96
C GLY A 96 8.77 -7.78 7.72
N HIS A 97 7.92 -7.05 6.99
CA HIS A 97 7.04 -7.66 5.98
C HIS A 97 7.37 -7.21 4.56
N CYS A 98 7.34 -5.90 4.33
CA CYS A 98 7.64 -5.32 3.04
C CYS A 98 8.25 -3.93 3.20
N LYS A 99 8.71 -3.38 2.08
CA LYS A 99 9.28 -2.03 2.00
C LYS A 99 8.61 -1.27 0.88
N LEU A 100 8.39 0.01 1.12
CA LEU A 100 8.08 0.99 0.09
C LEU A 100 9.36 1.76 -0.23
N LEU A 101 9.67 1.90 -1.52
CA LEU A 101 10.89 2.56 -1.98
C LEU A 101 10.57 3.67 -2.96
N THR A 102 11.43 4.68 -3.02
CA THR A 102 11.47 5.64 -4.12
C THR A 102 12.86 5.70 -4.75
N ARG A 103 12.91 5.65 -6.09
CA ARG A 103 14.14 5.77 -6.88
C ARG A 103 13.81 6.41 -8.22
N ASP A 104 14.56 7.43 -8.62
CA ASP A 104 14.42 8.13 -9.91
C ASP A 104 12.97 8.60 -10.21
N GLY A 105 12.27 9.10 -9.18
CA GLY A 105 10.87 9.55 -9.30
C GLY A 105 9.84 8.44 -9.43
N ARG A 106 10.25 7.17 -9.33
CA ARG A 106 9.38 5.99 -9.34
C ARG A 106 9.21 5.44 -7.94
N PHE A 107 8.14 4.67 -7.73
CA PHE A 107 7.77 4.12 -6.42
C PHE A 107 7.63 2.61 -6.52
N PHE A 108 8.08 1.89 -5.49
CA PHE A 108 8.12 0.44 -5.54
C PHE A 108 7.61 -0.18 -4.25
N LEU A 109 6.95 -1.33 -4.38
CA LEU A 109 6.62 -2.24 -3.29
C LEU A 109 7.48 -3.49 -3.42
N ARG A 110 8.20 -3.83 -2.34
CA ARG A 110 9.03 -5.04 -2.28
C ARG A 110 8.68 -5.85 -1.04
N ASP A 111 8.22 -7.08 -1.24
CA ASP A 111 8.15 -8.08 -0.17
C ASP A 111 9.56 -8.50 0.23
N ILE A 112 9.84 -8.59 1.54
CA ILE A 112 11.19 -8.89 2.05
C ILE A 112 11.29 -10.28 2.69
N GLY A 113 10.53 -11.24 2.18
CA GLY A 113 10.49 -12.61 2.69
C GLY A 113 9.41 -12.81 3.74
N SER A 114 8.26 -12.17 3.58
CA SER A 114 7.15 -12.33 4.51
C SER A 114 6.52 -13.72 4.40
N THR A 115 5.96 -14.20 5.50
CA THR A 115 5.34 -15.54 5.60
C THR A 115 4.08 -15.63 4.73
N ASN A 116 3.20 -14.63 4.84
CA ASN A 116 1.90 -14.63 4.16
C ASN A 116 1.92 -13.93 2.79
N GLY A 117 3.01 -13.21 2.48
CA GLY A 117 3.18 -12.47 1.24
C GLY A 117 2.52 -11.09 1.24
N SER A 118 3.02 -10.24 0.35
CA SER A 118 2.41 -8.98 -0.05
C SER A 118 1.60 -9.16 -1.34
N TYR A 119 0.45 -8.50 -1.44
CA TYR A 119 -0.47 -8.66 -2.58
C TYR A 119 -0.86 -7.32 -3.19
N LEU A 120 -0.77 -7.16 -4.51
CA LEU A 120 -1.19 -5.95 -5.23
C LEU A 120 -2.59 -6.13 -5.83
N ARG A 121 -3.40 -5.07 -5.81
CA ARG A 121 -4.72 -5.09 -6.46
C ARG A 121 -4.52 -5.07 -7.97
N ILE A 122 -5.13 -6.05 -8.66
CA ILE A 122 -5.24 -6.04 -10.13
C ILE A 122 -6.15 -4.88 -10.52
N LYS A 123 -5.70 -4.04 -11.46
CA LYS A 123 -6.51 -2.97 -12.05
C LYS A 123 -7.06 -3.46 -13.39
N GLY A 124 -8.37 -3.42 -13.56
CA GLY A 124 -9.01 -3.94 -14.77
C GLY A 124 -8.75 -5.44 -14.94
N GLU A 125 -8.41 -5.85 -16.15
CA GLU A 125 -8.05 -7.23 -16.48
C GLU A 125 -6.58 -7.50 -16.16
N GLY A 126 -6.30 -8.64 -15.54
CA GLY A 126 -4.95 -9.10 -15.22
C GLY A 126 -4.71 -10.48 -15.81
N ILE A 127 -3.55 -10.65 -16.43
CA ILE A 127 -3.10 -11.96 -16.91
C ILE A 127 -2.64 -12.78 -15.71
N LEU A 128 -3.15 -14.01 -15.61
CA LEU A 128 -2.77 -14.96 -14.57
C LEU A 128 -1.83 -16.01 -15.16
N ALA A 129 -0.83 -16.40 -14.38
CA ALA A 129 0.10 -17.46 -14.69
C ALA A 129 -0.11 -18.69 -13.80
N GLN A 130 0.41 -19.84 -14.23
CA GLN A 130 0.48 -21.04 -13.41
C GLN A 130 1.10 -20.74 -12.04
N GLY A 131 0.45 -21.21 -10.97
CA GLY A 131 0.91 -21.06 -9.59
C GLY A 131 0.69 -19.68 -8.99
N ASP A 132 0.00 -18.77 -9.69
CA ASP A 132 -0.38 -17.47 -9.11
C ASP A 132 -1.25 -17.65 -7.88
N LEU A 133 -1.03 -16.79 -6.89
CA LEU A 133 -1.81 -16.75 -5.66
C LEU A 133 -2.73 -15.52 -5.67
N LEU A 134 -4.03 -15.78 -5.68
CA LEU A 134 -5.08 -14.78 -5.68
C LEU A 134 -5.76 -14.68 -4.32
N LEU A 135 -5.72 -13.50 -3.73
CA LEU A 135 -6.45 -13.16 -2.52
C LEU A 135 -7.78 -12.48 -2.88
N LEU A 136 -8.90 -13.13 -2.56
CA LEU A 136 -10.27 -12.64 -2.73
C LEU A 136 -10.95 -12.58 -1.36
N GLY A 137 -11.28 -11.38 -0.88
CA GLY A 137 -11.75 -11.20 0.50
C GLY A 137 -10.69 -11.64 1.51
N GLN A 138 -10.93 -12.77 2.18
CA GLN A 138 -10.01 -13.42 3.12
C GLN A 138 -9.53 -14.80 2.63
N GLN A 139 -9.90 -15.20 1.42
CA GLN A 139 -9.60 -16.52 0.87
C GLN A 139 -8.43 -16.43 -0.11
N LEU A 140 -7.49 -17.36 0.03
CA LEU A 140 -6.35 -17.52 -0.86
C LEU A 140 -6.61 -18.65 -1.84
N PHE A 141 -6.55 -18.35 -3.12
CA PHE A 141 -6.69 -19.29 -4.22
C PHE A 141 -5.37 -19.44 -4.94
N LYS A 142 -5.04 -20.67 -5.35
CA LYS A 142 -3.93 -20.93 -6.25
C LYS A 142 -4.49 -21.17 -7.65
N VAL A 143 -3.91 -20.50 -8.64
CA VAL A 143 -4.22 -20.71 -10.05
C VAL A 143 -3.44 -21.90 -10.55
N ASP A 144 -4.14 -22.93 -11.00
CA ASP A 144 -3.56 -24.02 -11.78
C ASP A 144 -4.27 -24.02 -13.14
N LEU A 145 -3.51 -23.69 -14.19
CA LEU A 145 -3.97 -23.72 -15.58
C LEU A 145 -3.97 -25.17 -16.05
N LEU A 146 -5.06 -25.57 -16.70
CA LEU A 146 -5.13 -26.87 -17.34
C LEU A 146 -4.30 -26.81 -18.63
N SER A 147 -3.28 -27.66 -18.69
CA SER A 147 -2.47 -27.93 -19.87
C SER A 147 -3.22 -28.81 -20.87
#